data_AF-A0A955UF20-F1
#
_entry.id   AF-A0A955UF20-F1
#
_cell.length_a   1.000
_cell.length_b   1.000
_cell.length_c   1.000
_cell.angle_alpha   90.00
_cell.angle_beta   90.00
_cell.angle_gamma   90.00
#
_symmetry.space_group_name_H-M   'P 1'
#
loop_
_entity.id
_entity.type
_entity.pdbx_description
1 polymer ?
#
loop_
_entity_poly.entity_id
_entity_poly.type
_entity_poly.pdbx_seq_one_letter_code
_entity_poly.pdbx_strand_id
1 'polypeptide(L)'
;MTEQKRLSETSIIMDLAQQVAKRVTRQVIRDLQKMKDGLLSGDDSGLRNAWDEICVQAQTEESYAWEAYEDTITGFIEGYVKKLPEYEQEALWLQTPEGSSWDSEDDHEDPYPVNESDISHYLLQEYLLNEAVNWENPRIRASVDRFSVRD
;
A
#
# COMPACT_ATOMS: atom_id res chain seq x y z
N MET A 1 -5.01 20.26 22.37
CA MET A 1 -3.62 20.74 22.46
C MET A 1 -2.93 20.39 21.16
N THR A 2 -2.60 21.36 20.33
CA THR A 2 -1.80 21.14 19.13
C THR A 2 -0.35 20.99 19.56
N GLU A 3 0.25 19.82 19.34
CA GLU A 3 1.69 19.64 19.49
C GLU A 3 2.43 20.64 18.58
N GLN A 4 3.41 21.31 19.15
CA GLN A 4 4.22 22.30 18.48
C GLN A 4 5.23 21.55 17.59
N LYS A 5 5.16 21.72 16.27
CA LYS A 5 6.07 21.07 15.30
C LYS A 5 7.52 21.37 15.69
N ARG A 6 8.28 20.35 16.10
CA ARG A 6 9.72 20.46 16.36
C ARG A 6 10.47 20.09 15.09
N LEU A 7 11.37 20.97 14.66
CA LEU A 7 12.25 20.72 13.53
C LEU A 7 13.33 19.72 13.94
N SER A 8 13.34 18.54 13.32
CA SER A 8 14.43 17.55 13.40
C SER A 8 14.60 16.83 12.06
N GLU A 9 15.77 16.27 11.81
CA GLU A 9 16.04 15.43 10.63
C GLU A 9 15.04 14.28 10.54
N THR A 10 14.81 13.57 11.66
CA THR A 10 13.79 12.52 11.77
C THR A 10 12.40 13.01 11.36
N SER A 11 11.98 14.20 11.81
CA SER A 11 10.66 14.74 11.44
C SER A 11 10.55 15.03 9.95
N ILE A 12 11.64 15.46 9.30
CA ILE A 12 11.69 15.73 7.86
C ILE A 12 11.63 14.41 7.08
N ILE A 13 12.39 13.40 7.51
CA ILE A 13 12.42 12.06 6.89
C ILE A 13 11.04 11.42 6.98
N MET A 14 10.40 11.44 8.16
CA MET A 14 9.05 10.92 8.34
C MET A 14 8.02 11.69 7.49
N ASP A 15 8.07 13.02 7.48
CA ASP A 15 7.17 13.85 6.65
C ASP A 15 7.37 13.54 5.15
N LEU A 16 8.60 13.32 4.71
CA LEU A 16 8.93 12.95 3.33
C LEU A 16 8.41 11.55 3.00
N ALA A 17 8.76 10.55 3.80
CA ALA A 17 8.33 9.18 3.62
C ALA A 17 6.80 9.07 3.56
N GLN A 18 6.09 9.76 4.45
CA GLN A 18 4.63 9.80 4.45
C GLN A 18 4.06 10.43 3.17
N GLN A 19 4.67 11.52 2.68
CA GLN A 19 4.24 12.16 1.43
C GLN A 19 4.47 11.26 0.22
N VAL A 20 5.63 10.60 0.16
CA VAL A 20 5.99 9.68 -0.92
C VAL A 20 5.08 8.45 -0.90
N ALA A 21 4.87 7.84 0.27
CA ALA A 21 3.99 6.68 0.44
C ALA A 21 2.57 7.00 -0.04
N LYS A 22 1.97 8.09 0.44
CA LYS A 22 0.65 8.55 -0.02
C LYS A 22 0.61 8.82 -1.53
N ARG A 23 1.69 9.33 -2.12
CA ARG A 23 1.78 9.57 -3.56
C ARG A 23 1.79 8.25 -4.34
N VAL A 24 2.62 7.28 -3.94
CA VAL A 24 2.69 5.94 -4.55
C VAL A 24 1.36 5.22 -4.41
N THR A 25 0.78 5.16 -3.22
CA THR A 25 -0.53 4.53 -2.97
C THR A 25 -1.62 5.10 -3.89
N ARG A 26 -1.71 6.42 -4.03
CA ARG A 26 -2.67 7.06 -4.96
C ARG A 26 -2.39 6.75 -6.43
N GLN A 27 -1.13 6.51 -6.81
CA GLN A 27 -0.80 6.10 -8.17
C GLN A 27 -1.25 4.66 -8.44
N VAL A 28 -0.94 3.75 -7.52
CA VAL A 28 -1.34 2.34 -7.59
C VAL A 28 -2.87 2.20 -7.62
N ILE A 29 -3.59 2.85 -6.70
CA ILE A 29 -5.07 2.86 -6.68
C ILE A 29 -5.63 3.33 -8.03
N ARG A 30 -5.07 4.39 -8.62
CA ARG A 30 -5.52 4.89 -9.92
C ARG A 30 -5.30 3.89 -11.05
N ASP A 31 -4.26 3.07 -11.00
CA ASP A 31 -4.02 2.05 -12.02
C ASP A 31 -4.92 0.84 -11.81
N LEU A 32 -5.12 0.39 -10.57
CA LEU A 32 -6.09 -0.65 -10.22
C LEU A 32 -7.52 -0.24 -10.60
N GLN A 33 -7.88 1.05 -10.46
CA GLN A 33 -9.18 1.58 -10.90
C GLN A 33 -9.37 1.58 -12.43
N LYS A 34 -8.27 1.56 -13.21
CA LYS A 34 -8.31 1.44 -14.68
C LYS A 34 -8.41 0.00 -15.14
N MET A 35 -8.04 -0.98 -14.31
CA MET A 35 -8.18 -2.40 -14.61
C MET A 35 -9.64 -2.82 -14.50
N LYS A 36 -10.33 -2.87 -15.64
CA LYS A 36 -11.77 -3.20 -15.73
C LYS A 36 -12.04 -4.58 -16.33
N ASP A 37 -11.02 -5.16 -16.94
CA ASP A 37 -11.07 -6.48 -17.57
C ASP A 37 -10.38 -7.50 -16.66
N GLY A 38 -10.79 -8.77 -16.73
CA GLY A 38 -10.18 -9.84 -15.94
C GLY A 38 -10.55 -9.84 -14.45
N LEU A 39 -11.70 -9.24 -14.10
CA LEU A 39 -12.25 -9.23 -12.75
C LEU A 39 -12.63 -10.65 -12.29
N LEU A 40 -12.42 -10.97 -11.01
CA LEU A 40 -12.58 -12.33 -10.48
C LEU A 40 -13.81 -12.51 -9.57
N SER A 41 -14.54 -11.44 -9.26
CA SER A 41 -15.76 -11.45 -8.43
C SER A 41 -17.03 -11.90 -9.18
N GLY A 42 -16.93 -12.14 -10.48
CA GLY A 42 -18.07 -12.50 -11.34
C GLY A 42 -18.86 -11.29 -11.85
N ASP A 43 -19.56 -11.48 -12.98
CA ASP A 43 -20.27 -10.40 -13.70
C ASP A 43 -21.46 -9.83 -12.91
N ASP A 44 -21.98 -10.56 -11.93
CA ASP A 44 -23.14 -10.17 -11.10
C ASP A 44 -22.74 -9.38 -9.84
N SER A 45 -21.44 -9.20 -9.56
CA SER A 45 -20.95 -8.49 -8.39
C SER A 45 -21.31 -6.99 -8.39
N GLY A 46 -21.42 -6.38 -9.57
CA GLY A 46 -21.62 -4.93 -9.74
C GLY A 46 -20.37 -4.09 -9.43
N LEU A 47 -19.23 -4.74 -9.18
CA LEU A 47 -17.91 -4.12 -9.06
C LEU A 47 -17.38 -3.78 -10.46
N ARG A 48 -16.61 -2.69 -10.60
CA ARG A 48 -16.26 -2.14 -11.93
C ARG A 48 -14.80 -2.23 -12.28
N ASN A 49 -13.95 -2.49 -11.31
CA ASN A 49 -12.52 -2.57 -11.48
C ASN A 49 -11.88 -3.38 -10.35
N ALA A 50 -10.61 -3.74 -10.53
CA ALA A 50 -9.85 -4.51 -9.56
C ALA A 50 -9.79 -3.81 -8.19
N TRP A 51 -9.74 -2.46 -8.15
CA TRP A 51 -9.75 -1.74 -6.88
C TRP A 51 -11.02 -1.97 -6.07
N ASP A 52 -12.20 -1.97 -6.70
CA ASP A 52 -13.44 -2.26 -5.98
C ASP A 52 -13.45 -3.71 -5.42
N GLU A 53 -12.89 -4.67 -6.15
CA GLU A 53 -12.77 -6.07 -5.70
C GLU A 53 -11.82 -6.22 -4.52
N ILE A 54 -10.66 -5.55 -4.59
CA ILE A 54 -9.70 -5.48 -3.51
C ILE A 54 -10.33 -4.86 -2.26
N CYS A 55 -11.05 -3.74 -2.39
CA CYS A 55 -11.72 -3.12 -1.25
C CYS A 55 -12.76 -4.04 -0.61
N VAL A 56 -13.56 -4.74 -1.41
CA VAL A 56 -14.55 -5.69 -0.86
C VAL A 56 -13.85 -6.83 -0.13
N GLN A 57 -12.86 -7.48 -0.76
CA GLN A 57 -12.17 -8.61 -0.12
C GLN A 57 -11.42 -8.20 1.15
N ALA A 58 -10.78 -7.03 1.16
CA ALA A 58 -10.14 -6.50 2.36
C ALA A 58 -11.11 -6.16 3.51
N GLN A 59 -12.38 -5.88 3.20
CA GLN A 59 -13.44 -5.57 4.18
C GLN A 59 -14.26 -6.79 4.60
N THR A 60 -14.09 -7.92 3.90
CA THR A 60 -14.84 -9.16 4.13
C THR A 60 -13.86 -10.32 4.29
N GLU A 61 -14.24 -11.52 3.80
CA GLU A 61 -13.33 -12.64 3.68
C GLU A 61 -12.55 -12.57 2.35
N GLU A 62 -11.26 -12.90 2.41
CA GLU A 62 -10.39 -13.07 1.26
C GLU A 62 -10.83 -14.28 0.44
N SER A 63 -10.91 -14.13 -0.88
CA SER A 63 -11.19 -15.27 -1.76
C SER A 63 -9.94 -16.09 -2.03
N TYR A 64 -10.10 -17.28 -2.61
CA TYR A 64 -8.96 -18.08 -3.10
C TYR A 64 -8.09 -17.34 -4.14
N ALA A 65 -8.60 -16.26 -4.73
CA ALA A 65 -7.90 -15.43 -5.71
C ALA A 65 -7.17 -14.23 -5.09
N TRP A 66 -7.16 -14.09 -3.76
CA TRP A 66 -6.55 -12.96 -3.06
C TRP A 66 -5.06 -12.78 -3.41
N GLU A 67 -4.30 -13.87 -3.43
CA GLU A 67 -2.87 -13.86 -3.80
C GLU A 67 -2.62 -13.20 -5.17
N ALA A 68 -3.52 -13.41 -6.15
CA ALA A 68 -3.38 -12.78 -7.46
C ALA A 68 -3.56 -11.25 -7.40
N TYR A 69 -4.40 -10.74 -6.49
CA TYR A 69 -4.50 -9.30 -6.26
C TYR A 69 -3.27 -8.76 -5.53
N GLU A 70 -2.77 -9.46 -4.51
CA GLU A 70 -1.55 -9.06 -3.80
C GLU A 70 -0.33 -8.99 -4.73
N ASP A 71 -0.14 -9.99 -5.58
CA ASP A 71 0.91 -10.00 -6.60
C ASP A 71 0.78 -8.82 -7.57
N THR A 72 -0.46 -8.57 -8.04
CA THR A 72 -0.75 -7.45 -8.93
C THR A 72 -0.44 -6.11 -8.27
N ILE A 73 -0.87 -5.92 -7.02
CA ILE A 73 -0.61 -4.71 -6.25
C ILE A 73 0.89 -4.52 -6.04
N THR A 74 1.58 -5.57 -5.62
CA THR A 74 3.03 -5.56 -5.35
C THR A 74 3.79 -5.17 -6.61
N GLY A 75 3.48 -5.76 -7.77
CA GLY A 75 4.11 -5.40 -9.04
C GLY A 75 3.90 -3.94 -9.44
N PHE A 76 2.74 -3.34 -9.14
CA PHE A 76 2.54 -1.89 -9.32
C PHE A 76 3.39 -1.07 -8.36
N ILE A 77 3.41 -1.43 -7.07
CA ILE A 77 4.19 -0.73 -6.04
C ILE A 77 5.68 -0.75 -6.42
N GLU A 78 6.25 -1.92 -6.70
CA GLU A 78 7.65 -2.07 -7.12
C GLU A 78 7.95 -1.20 -8.36
N GLY A 79 7.05 -1.21 -9.35
CA GLY A 79 7.18 -0.38 -10.55
C GLY A 79 7.17 1.13 -10.29
N TYR A 80 6.57 1.59 -9.19
CA TYR A 80 6.62 2.97 -8.74
C TYR A 80 7.83 3.25 -7.85
N VAL A 81 8.15 2.37 -6.89
CA VAL A 81 9.30 2.47 -5.98
C VAL A 81 10.60 2.58 -6.75
N LYS A 82 10.80 1.72 -7.76
CA LYS A 82 11.98 1.73 -8.64
C LYS A 82 12.22 3.04 -9.40
N LYS A 83 11.17 3.86 -9.57
CA LYS A 83 11.24 5.16 -10.27
C LYS A 83 11.45 6.33 -9.31
N LEU A 84 11.42 6.10 -8.00
CA LEU A 84 11.67 7.12 -7.02
C LEU A 84 13.15 7.50 -7.03
N PRO A 85 13.49 8.78 -6.83
CA PRO A 85 14.83 9.19 -6.45
C PRO A 85 15.32 8.42 -5.21
N GLU A 86 16.62 8.16 -5.15
CA GLU A 86 17.27 7.39 -4.09
C GLU A 86 16.89 7.89 -2.68
N TYR A 87 16.95 9.20 -2.45
CA TYR A 87 16.58 9.80 -1.15
C TYR A 87 15.12 9.56 -0.74
N GLU A 88 14.20 9.36 -1.70
CA GLU A 88 12.81 9.00 -1.39
C GLU A 88 12.69 7.51 -1.07
N GLN A 89 13.50 6.66 -1.70
CA GLN A 89 13.59 5.23 -1.37
C GLN A 89 14.20 5.04 0.02
N GLU A 90 15.30 5.73 0.35
CA GLU A 90 15.93 5.74 1.67
C GLU A 90 14.93 6.18 2.75
N ALA A 91 14.23 7.30 2.51
CA ALA A 91 13.24 7.81 3.47
C ALA A 91 12.12 6.80 3.74
N LEU A 92 11.62 6.12 2.69
CA LEU A 92 10.65 5.04 2.82
C LEU A 92 11.22 3.82 3.54
N TRP A 93 12.42 3.39 3.17
CA TRP A 93 13.06 2.20 3.75
C TRP A 93 13.30 2.39 5.24
N LEU A 94 13.67 3.59 5.69
CA LEU A 94 13.78 3.92 7.11
C LEU A 94 12.46 3.82 7.89
N GLN A 95 11.31 3.70 7.22
CA GLN A 95 10.02 3.43 7.88
C GLN A 95 9.67 1.94 7.95
N THR A 96 10.42 1.08 7.26
CA THR A 96 10.25 -0.38 7.30
C THR A 96 10.77 -0.93 8.64
N PRO A 97 10.31 -2.12 9.07
CA PRO A 97 10.89 -2.81 10.22
C PRO A 97 12.42 -2.93 10.13
N GLU A 98 12.92 -3.32 8.96
CA GLU A 98 14.34 -3.49 8.65
C GLU A 98 15.11 -2.18 8.84
N GLY A 99 14.65 -1.12 8.18
CA GLY A 99 15.30 0.20 8.27
C GLY A 99 15.19 0.85 9.64
N SER A 100 14.11 0.59 10.40
CA SER A 100 13.97 1.10 11.77
C SER A 100 14.94 0.44 12.76
N SER A 101 15.38 -0.78 12.45
CA SER A 101 16.33 -1.57 13.24
C SER A 101 17.78 -1.40 12.78
N TRP A 102 18.00 -0.69 11.68
CA TRP A 102 19.32 -0.49 11.10
C TRP A 102 20.14 0.49 11.93
N ASP A 103 21.34 0.07 12.33
CA ASP A 103 22.29 0.88 13.07
C ASP A 103 23.39 1.37 12.13
N SER A 104 23.37 2.67 11.82
CA SER A 104 24.36 3.30 10.94
C SER A 104 25.76 3.41 11.56
N GLU A 105 25.89 3.20 12.88
CA GLU A 105 27.15 3.31 13.62
C GLU A 105 27.88 1.97 13.75
N ASP A 106 27.32 0.87 13.23
CA ASP A 106 28.00 -0.41 13.19
C ASP A 106 29.13 -0.36 12.14
N ASP A 107 30.38 -0.46 12.61
CA ASP A 107 31.63 -0.28 11.84
C ASP A 107 31.90 -1.42 10.82
N HIS A 108 30.90 -2.23 10.51
CA HIS A 108 30.95 -3.26 9.48
C HIS A 108 30.78 -2.62 8.10
N GLU A 109 31.57 -3.06 7.11
CA GLU A 109 31.41 -2.68 5.69
C GLU A 109 30.12 -3.32 5.12
N ASP A 110 28.98 -3.00 5.70
CA ASP A 110 27.70 -3.52 5.24
C ASP A 110 27.36 -2.89 3.88
N PRO A 111 26.88 -3.70 2.92
CA PRO A 111 26.41 -3.17 1.65
C PRO A 111 25.26 -2.18 1.89
N TYR A 112 25.06 -1.28 0.93
CA TYR A 112 23.95 -0.33 0.95
C TYR A 112 22.62 -1.06 1.25
N PRO A 113 21.92 -0.72 2.34
CA PRO A 113 20.93 -1.62 2.94
C PRO A 113 19.53 -1.46 2.36
N VAL A 114 19.28 -0.40 1.59
CA VAL A 114 17.95 -0.08 1.07
C VAL A 114 17.48 -1.12 0.07
N ASN A 115 16.34 -1.72 0.37
CA ASN A 115 15.74 -2.80 -0.40
C ASN A 115 14.33 -2.42 -0.89
N GLU A 116 14.11 -2.52 -2.21
CA GLU A 116 12.82 -2.19 -2.84
C GLU A 116 11.68 -3.13 -2.39
N SER A 117 11.96 -4.38 -2.06
CA SER A 117 10.96 -5.35 -1.59
C SER A 117 10.48 -5.01 -0.19
N ASP A 118 11.36 -4.60 0.73
CA ASP A 118 10.97 -4.17 2.09
C ASP A 118 10.06 -2.93 2.01
N ILE A 119 10.44 -1.96 1.18
CA ILE A 119 9.62 -0.77 0.91
C ILE A 119 8.26 -1.18 0.34
N SER A 120 8.24 -2.10 -0.63
CA SER A 120 7.02 -2.50 -1.32
C SER A 120 6.06 -3.23 -0.39
N HIS A 121 6.58 -4.13 0.45
CA HIS A 121 5.80 -4.81 1.48
C HIS A 121 5.22 -3.81 2.49
N TYR A 122 6.03 -2.87 2.98
CA TYR A 122 5.58 -1.80 3.87
C TYR A 122 4.46 -0.95 3.24
N LEU A 123 4.60 -0.54 1.98
CA LEU A 123 3.57 0.25 1.29
C LEU A 123 2.27 -0.54 1.05
N LEU A 124 2.36 -1.84 0.78
CA LEU A 124 1.21 -2.72 0.64
C LEU A 124 0.43 -2.77 1.96
N GLN A 125 1.10 -3.17 3.05
CA GLN A 125 0.47 -3.44 4.34
C GLN A 125 0.00 -2.16 5.04
N GLU A 126 0.88 -1.15 5.15
CA GLU A 126 0.63 0.02 6.00
C GLU A 126 -0.15 1.14 5.30
N TYR A 127 -0.18 1.16 3.96
CA TYR A 127 -0.87 2.21 3.22
C TYR A 127 -1.99 1.66 2.34
N LEU A 128 -1.69 0.73 1.44
CA LEU A 128 -2.66 0.36 0.42
C LEU A 128 -3.81 -0.49 0.98
N LEU A 129 -3.52 -1.53 1.76
CA LEU A 129 -4.56 -2.34 2.38
C LEU A 129 -5.34 -1.54 3.43
N ASN A 130 -4.67 -0.67 4.17
CA ASN A 130 -5.35 0.29 5.06
C ASN A 130 -6.32 1.22 4.30
N GLU A 131 -5.94 1.75 3.14
CA GLU A 131 -6.87 2.51 2.29
C GLU A 131 -8.01 1.63 1.78
N ALA A 132 -7.75 0.38 1.39
CA ALA A 132 -8.77 -0.56 0.91
C ALA A 132 -9.84 -0.88 1.96
N VAL A 133 -9.42 -1.17 3.20
CA VAL A 133 -10.31 -1.45 4.34
C VAL A 133 -11.21 -0.26 4.66
N ASN A 134 -10.69 0.97 4.50
CA ASN A 134 -11.43 2.20 4.80
C ASN A 134 -12.16 2.79 3.58
N TRP A 135 -12.09 2.14 2.42
CA TRP A 135 -12.64 2.70 1.19
C TRP A 135 -14.14 2.44 1.09
N GLU A 136 -14.92 3.51 1.05
CA GLU A 136 -16.36 3.42 0.89
C GLU A 136 -16.86 4.03 -0.40
N ASN A 137 -17.71 3.29 -1.12
CA ASN A 137 -18.58 3.85 -2.14
C ASN A 137 -19.88 3.02 -2.21
N PRO A 138 -20.95 3.51 -2.89
CA PRO A 138 -22.22 2.80 -2.92
C PRO A 138 -22.16 1.36 -3.44
N ARG A 139 -21.20 1.04 -4.32
CA ARG A 139 -21.04 -0.29 -4.92
C ARG A 139 -20.35 -1.25 -3.96
N ILE A 140 -19.30 -0.78 -3.27
CA ILE A 140 -18.60 -1.54 -2.23
C ILE A 140 -19.55 -1.82 -1.06
N ARG A 141 -20.27 -0.80 -0.56
CA ARG A 141 -21.27 -0.97 0.50
C ARG A 141 -22.33 -2.01 0.13
N ALA A 142 -22.90 -1.91 -1.07
CA ALA A 142 -23.87 -2.89 -1.54
C ALA A 142 -23.31 -4.32 -1.65
N SER A 143 -22.01 -4.48 -1.96
CA SER A 143 -21.36 -5.79 -1.95
C SER A 143 -21.12 -6.31 -0.55
N VAL A 144 -20.52 -5.51 0.34
CA VAL A 144 -20.24 -5.88 1.74
C VAL A 144 -21.53 -6.27 2.47
N ASP A 145 -22.61 -5.49 2.31
CA ASP A 145 -23.92 -5.79 2.89
C ASP A 145 -24.46 -7.17 2.45
N ARG A 146 -24.19 -7.59 1.21
CA ARG A 146 -24.60 -8.92 0.71
C ARG A 146 -23.78 -10.05 1.30
N PHE A 147 -22.52 -9.82 1.66
CA PHE A 147 -21.69 -10.80 2.34
C PHE A 147 -22.14 -10.95 3.80
N SER A 148 -22.39 -9.84 4.52
CA SER A 148 -22.84 -9.88 5.91
C SER A 148 -24.21 -10.55 6.14
N VAL A 149 -25.03 -10.72 5.10
CA VAL A 149 -26.34 -11.41 5.17
C VAL A 149 -26.21 -12.92 4.89
N ARG A 150 -25.07 -13.39 4.40
CA ARG A 150 -24.83 -14.79 4.01
C ARG A 150 -24.16 -15.63 5.11
N ASP A 151 -23.68 -15.00 6.18
CA ASP A 151 -23.12 -15.62 7.39
C ASP A 151 -24.19 -15.82 8.49
#